data_AF-A0A6L8KMP6-F1
#
_entry.id   AF-A0A6L8KMP6-F1
#
_cell.length_a   1.000
_cell.length_b   1.000
_cell.length_c   1.000
_cell.angle_alpha   90.00
_cell.angle_beta   90.00
_cell.angle_gamma   90.00
#
_symmetry.space_group_name_H-M   'P 1'
#
loop_
_entity.id
_entity.type
_entity.pdbx_description
1 polymer ?
#
loop_
_entity_poly.entity_id
_entity_poly.type
_entity_poly.pdbx_seq_one_letter_code
_entity_poly.pdbx_strand_id
1 'polypeptide(L)'
;MHTIPVVVTADFTGEQNGDVITNLSFQNFTYNGNVLHTGRAMAFPGSQNAAPVISFSGYSNDFYVHGAGGPEYPYSGSFFSYTFLDIPVQPPPQIGMEMFVPTIEPLYSYTPEDQEINYSWRVSAVPEPASYGMLLLGAALVGVTARRRKA
;
A
#
# COMPACT_ATOMS: atom_id res chain seq x y z
N MET A 1 23.33 13.33 10.61
CA MET A 1 23.19 11.90 10.26
C MET A 1 22.79 11.83 8.80
N HIS A 2 23.40 10.96 8.00
CA HIS A 2 22.91 10.69 6.65
C HIS A 2 21.70 9.75 6.77
N THR A 3 20.50 10.25 6.51
CA THR A 3 19.32 9.41 6.37
C THR A 3 19.39 8.71 5.01
N ILE A 4 19.40 7.38 5.03
CA ILE A 4 19.25 6.59 3.82
C ILE A 4 17.76 6.56 3.51
N PRO A 5 17.31 7.02 2.33
CA PRO A 5 15.90 6.98 1.99
C PRO A 5 15.43 5.53 1.96
N VAL A 6 14.36 5.26 2.71
CA VAL A 6 13.66 3.98 2.70
C VAL A 6 12.59 4.03 1.62
N VAL A 7 12.64 3.08 0.69
CA VAL A 7 11.61 2.91 -0.35
C VAL A 7 10.91 1.58 -0.16
N VAL A 8 9.61 1.65 0.11
CA VAL A 8 8.72 0.50 0.17
C VAL A 8 7.84 0.52 -1.08
N THR A 9 7.84 -0.57 -1.86
CA THR A 9 6.95 -0.73 -3.02
C THR A 9 6.13 -1.99 -2.82
N ALA A 10 4.83 -1.95 -3.07
CA ALA A 10 3.98 -3.12 -3.03
C ALA A 10 2.95 -3.07 -4.15
N ASP A 11 2.72 -4.21 -4.80
CA ASP A 11 1.55 -4.41 -5.63
C ASP A 11 0.37 -4.82 -4.73
N PHE A 12 -0.85 -4.50 -5.11
CA PHE A 12 -2.02 -5.00 -4.39
C PHE A 12 -3.24 -5.07 -5.30
N THR A 13 -4.18 -5.93 -4.92
CA THR A 13 -5.54 -5.94 -5.44
C THR A 13 -6.50 -5.45 -4.38
N GLY A 14 -7.62 -4.85 -4.79
CA GLY A 14 -8.67 -4.41 -3.88
C GLY A 14 -9.87 -3.86 -4.63
N GLU A 15 -10.88 -3.43 -3.87
CA GLU A 15 -12.11 -2.83 -4.39
C GLU A 15 -12.12 -1.34 -4.09
N GLN A 16 -12.19 -0.52 -5.14
CA GLN A 16 -12.23 0.93 -4.99
C GLN A 16 -13.64 1.41 -4.61
N ASN A 17 -13.73 2.26 -3.59
CA ASN A 17 -14.91 3.03 -3.23
C ASN A 17 -14.51 4.49 -2.94
N GLY A 18 -14.53 5.32 -3.99
CA GLY A 18 -14.08 6.71 -3.90
C GLY A 18 -12.58 6.82 -3.66
N ASP A 19 -12.20 7.50 -2.58
CA ASP A 19 -10.79 7.66 -2.16
C ASP A 19 -10.21 6.40 -1.52
N VAL A 20 -11.06 5.50 -1.02
CA VAL A 20 -10.66 4.33 -0.24
C VAL A 20 -10.67 3.06 -1.09
N ILE A 21 -9.71 2.18 -0.85
CA ILE A 21 -9.63 0.83 -1.41
C ILE A 21 -9.73 -0.17 -0.27
N THR A 22 -10.70 -1.08 -0.37
CA THR A 22 -10.98 -2.15 0.61
C THR A 22 -10.57 -3.52 0.03
N ASN A 23 -10.80 -4.60 0.80
CA ASN A 23 -10.53 -5.97 0.37
C ASN A 23 -9.10 -6.18 -0.13
N LEU A 24 -8.14 -5.57 0.58
CA LEU A 24 -6.74 -5.51 0.19
C LEU A 24 -6.07 -6.88 0.23
N SER A 25 -5.34 -7.18 -0.84
CA SER A 25 -4.42 -8.31 -0.93
C SER A 25 -3.11 -7.83 -1.55
N PHE A 26 -2.03 -7.80 -0.77
CA PHE A 26 -0.72 -7.36 -1.24
C PHE A 26 0.01 -8.48 -1.99
N GLN A 27 0.70 -8.08 -3.05
CA GLN A 27 1.58 -8.90 -3.89
C GLN A 27 2.94 -8.17 -4.01
N ASN A 28 4.03 -8.92 -4.20
CA ASN A 28 5.35 -8.37 -4.53
C ASN A 28 5.79 -7.16 -3.67
N PHE A 29 5.72 -7.29 -2.35
CA PHE A 29 6.21 -6.25 -1.46
C PHE A 29 7.74 -6.20 -1.50
N THR A 30 8.32 -5.01 -1.61
CA THR A 30 9.77 -4.80 -1.64
C THR A 30 10.20 -3.69 -0.70
N TYR A 31 11.35 -3.89 -0.06
CA TYR A 31 12.03 -2.92 0.81
C TYR A 31 13.41 -2.63 0.24
N ASN A 32 13.65 -1.37 -0.17
CA ASN A 32 14.86 -0.96 -0.88
C ASN A 32 15.23 -1.90 -2.04
N GLY A 33 14.20 -2.38 -2.76
CA GLY A 33 14.32 -3.34 -3.86
C GLY A 33 14.40 -4.82 -3.48
N ASN A 34 14.47 -5.16 -2.18
CA ASN A 34 14.49 -6.56 -1.72
C ASN A 34 13.07 -7.07 -1.50
N VAL A 35 12.72 -8.21 -2.10
CA VAL A 35 11.40 -8.82 -1.97
C VAL A 35 11.16 -9.32 -0.53
N LEU A 36 10.00 -9.03 0.02
CA LEU A 36 9.47 -9.59 1.26
C LEU A 36 8.28 -10.48 0.95
N HIS A 37 8.24 -11.68 1.51
CA HIS A 37 7.06 -12.54 1.40
C HIS A 37 5.98 -12.01 2.36
N THR A 38 5.01 -11.27 1.84
CA THR A 38 3.93 -10.71 2.65
C THR A 38 2.85 -11.72 2.97
N GLY A 39 2.40 -11.69 4.22
CA GLY A 39 1.15 -12.30 4.64
C GLY A 39 -0.07 -11.46 4.25
N ARG A 40 -1.23 -11.85 4.79
CA ARG A 40 -2.49 -11.15 4.60
C ARG A 40 -2.45 -9.77 5.26
N ALA A 41 -3.02 -8.76 4.61
CA ALA A 41 -3.28 -7.46 5.23
C ALA A 41 -4.31 -7.59 6.36
N MET A 42 -4.08 -6.88 7.45
CA MET A 42 -4.99 -6.79 8.60
C MET A 42 -5.24 -5.32 8.91
N ALA A 43 -6.38 -4.99 9.50
CA ALA A 43 -6.56 -3.65 10.04
C ALA A 43 -5.62 -3.44 11.24
N PHE A 44 -5.24 -2.20 11.54
CA PHE A 44 -4.30 -1.91 12.60
C PHE A 44 -4.86 -2.32 13.98
N PRO A 45 -4.04 -2.78 14.94
CA PRO A 45 -4.50 -3.24 16.24
C PRO A 45 -5.17 -2.11 17.05
N GLY A 46 -6.48 -1.97 16.90
CA GLY A 46 -7.27 -0.89 17.50
C GLY A 46 -8.63 -0.72 16.83
N SER A 47 -8.73 -1.04 15.54
CA SER A 47 -9.98 -1.06 14.78
C SER A 47 -10.59 -2.46 14.79
N GLN A 48 -11.03 -2.92 15.97
CA GLN A 48 -11.65 -4.24 16.11
C GLN A 48 -12.85 -4.36 15.14
N ASN A 49 -12.79 -5.35 14.24
CA ASN A 49 -13.76 -5.63 13.17
C ASN A 49 -13.74 -4.70 11.94
N ALA A 50 -12.76 -3.80 11.80
CA ALA A 50 -12.57 -3.07 10.56
C ALA A 50 -11.87 -3.93 9.49
N ALA A 51 -12.23 -3.69 8.22
CA ALA A 51 -11.47 -4.21 7.10
C ALA A 51 -10.23 -3.33 6.87
N PRO A 52 -9.08 -3.89 6.47
CA PRO A 52 -7.92 -3.08 6.12
C PRO A 52 -8.24 -2.20 4.91
N VAL A 53 -7.80 -0.95 4.98
CA VAL A 53 -8.02 0.04 3.92
C VAL A 53 -6.77 0.86 3.62
N ILE A 54 -6.66 1.28 2.36
CA ILE A 54 -5.67 2.22 1.86
C ILE A 54 -6.40 3.29 1.05
N SER A 55 -5.90 4.53 1.06
CA SER A 55 -6.49 5.66 0.36
C SER A 55 -5.56 6.21 -0.72
N PHE A 56 -6.12 6.71 -1.82
CA PHE A 56 -5.35 7.39 -2.85
C PHE A 56 -4.76 8.71 -2.34
N SER A 57 -5.51 9.41 -1.49
CA SER A 57 -5.07 10.63 -0.82
C SER A 57 -3.97 10.41 0.22
N GLY A 58 -3.85 9.19 0.75
CA GLY A 58 -2.96 8.85 1.85
C GLY A 58 -3.46 9.26 3.23
N TYR A 59 -4.65 9.86 3.34
CA TYR A 59 -5.20 10.36 4.62
C TYR A 59 -6.20 9.42 5.30
N SER A 60 -6.64 8.34 4.66
CA SER A 60 -7.62 7.38 5.22
C SER A 60 -7.12 5.94 5.16
N ASN A 61 -5.89 5.72 5.62
CA ASN A 61 -5.27 4.39 5.69
C ASN A 61 -5.54 3.77 7.07
N ASP A 62 -5.85 2.48 7.06
CA ASP A 62 -5.87 1.63 8.25
C ASP A 62 -5.47 0.22 7.81
N PHE A 63 -4.17 -0.06 7.80
CA PHE A 63 -3.68 -1.39 7.53
C PHE A 63 -2.35 -1.67 8.20
N TYR A 64 -2.14 -2.96 8.40
CA TYR A 64 -0.94 -3.60 8.89
C TYR A 64 -0.67 -4.82 8.01
N VAL A 65 0.54 -4.92 7.47
CA VAL A 65 1.00 -6.09 6.74
C VAL A 65 2.32 -6.56 7.33
N HIS A 66 2.40 -7.85 7.64
CA HIS A 66 3.64 -8.48 8.06
C HIS A 66 4.23 -9.26 6.89
N GLY A 67 5.48 -8.98 6.56
CA GLY A 67 6.31 -9.77 5.67
C GLY A 67 7.28 -10.64 6.46
N ALA A 68 7.35 -11.92 6.11
CA ALA A 68 8.35 -12.83 6.65
C ALA A 68 9.48 -13.04 5.63
N GLY A 69 10.70 -13.17 6.15
CA GLY A 69 11.83 -13.66 5.38
C GLY A 69 11.70 -15.17 5.16
N GLY A 70 12.15 -15.67 4.01
CA GLY A 70 12.31 -17.10 3.75
C GLY A 70 13.69 -17.62 4.18
N PRO A 71 13.99 -18.92 3.96
CA PRO A 71 15.30 -19.51 4.20
C PRO A 71 16.46 -18.78 3.50
N GLU A 72 16.15 -18.04 2.44
CA GLU A 72 17.08 -17.24 1.64
C GLU A 72 17.02 -15.73 1.93
N TYR A 73 16.11 -15.27 2.80
CA TYR A 73 15.88 -13.84 3.06
C TYR A 73 15.93 -13.55 4.56
N PRO A 74 16.94 -12.83 5.06
CA PRO A 74 17.14 -12.61 6.50
C PRO A 74 16.25 -11.49 7.07
N TYR A 75 15.19 -11.09 6.37
CA TYR A 75 14.41 -9.91 6.73
C TYR A 75 12.94 -10.30 6.93
N SER A 76 12.42 -10.14 8.13
CA SER A 76 10.99 -9.96 8.34
C SER A 76 10.72 -8.50 8.66
N GLY A 77 9.49 -8.05 8.49
CA GLY A 77 9.13 -6.67 8.75
C GLY A 77 7.63 -6.48 8.74
N SER A 78 7.18 -5.47 9.44
CA SER A 78 5.79 -5.06 9.46
C SER A 78 5.69 -3.65 8.89
N PHE A 79 4.79 -3.46 7.94
CA PHE A 79 4.47 -2.15 7.40
C PHE A 79 3.07 -1.79 7.84
N PHE A 80 2.89 -0.56 8.33
CA PHE A 80 1.60 -0.08 8.75
C PHE A 80 1.37 1.38 8.39
N SER A 81 0.12 1.69 8.11
CA SER A 81 -0.33 3.06 7.91
C SER A 81 -1.68 3.21 8.59
N TYR A 82 -1.69 4.11 9.57
CA TYR A 82 -2.86 4.43 10.37
C TYR A 82 -3.04 5.94 10.40
N THR A 83 -4.00 6.43 9.64
CA THR A 83 -4.29 7.87 9.52
C THR A 83 -5.73 8.21 9.89
N PHE A 84 -6.47 7.23 10.43
CA PHE A 84 -7.85 7.45 10.91
C PHE A 84 -7.87 8.31 12.17
N LEU A 85 -8.63 9.41 12.13
CA LEU A 85 -8.75 10.40 13.22
C LEU A 85 -9.95 10.16 14.15
N ASP A 86 -10.77 9.14 13.91
CA ASP A 86 -12.07 8.99 14.58
C ASP A 86 -12.02 8.30 15.95
N ILE A 87 -10.84 7.97 16.48
CA ILE A 87 -10.71 7.37 17.81
C ILE A 87 -10.14 8.40 18.81
N PRO A 88 -10.92 8.85 19.81
CA PRO A 88 -10.52 9.91 20.73
C PRO A 88 -9.40 9.55 21.73
N VAL A 89 -8.78 8.36 21.61
CA VAL A 89 -7.79 7.83 22.59
C VAL A 89 -6.64 7.07 21.93
N GLN A 90 -6.28 7.36 20.67
CA GLN A 90 -5.16 6.69 19.98
C GLN A 90 -4.08 7.67 19.52
N PRO A 91 -2.82 7.22 19.37
CA PRO A 91 -1.66 8.06 19.04
C PRO A 91 -1.89 8.88 17.75
N PRO A 92 -1.09 9.95 17.52
CA PRO A 92 -1.18 10.74 16.30
C PRO A 92 -1.09 9.84 15.06
N PRO A 93 -1.67 10.23 13.89
CA PRO A 93 -1.55 9.48 12.65
C PRO A 93 -0.12 8.95 12.44
N GLN A 94 0.04 7.63 12.32
CA GLN A 94 1.34 6.99 12.18
C GLN A 94 1.44 6.29 10.83
N ILE A 95 2.49 6.59 10.09
CA ILE A 95 2.97 5.76 8.99
C ILE A 95 4.29 5.21 9.45
N GLY A 96 4.42 3.89 9.48
CA GLY A 96 5.58 3.26 10.06
C GLY A 96 5.92 1.93 9.45
N MET A 97 7.16 1.53 9.71
CA MET A 97 7.68 0.25 9.27
C MET A 97 8.63 -0.27 10.34
N GLU A 98 8.33 -1.44 10.86
CA GLU A 98 9.22 -2.18 11.73
C GLU A 98 9.95 -3.22 10.89
N MET A 99 11.29 -3.29 11.01
CA MET A 99 12.08 -4.30 10.32
C MET A 99 12.79 -5.17 11.35
N PHE A 100 12.77 -6.48 11.13
CA PHE A 100 13.38 -7.48 11.97
C PHE A 100 14.47 -8.20 11.16
N VAL A 101 15.72 -8.03 11.57
CA VAL A 101 16.89 -8.69 10.95
C VAL A 101 17.52 -9.62 12.00
N PRO A 102 17.32 -10.95 11.92
CA PRO A 102 17.73 -11.88 12.98
C PRO A 102 19.24 -11.95 13.23
N THR A 103 20.07 -11.54 12.29
CA THR A 103 21.54 -11.69 12.33
C THR A 103 22.30 -10.41 12.69
N ILE A 104 21.62 -9.29 12.90
CA ILE A 104 22.24 -8.02 13.26
C ILE A 104 21.67 -7.60 14.62
N GLU A 105 22.47 -7.76 15.69
CA GLU A 105 22.19 -7.09 16.96
C GLU A 105 22.70 -5.64 16.92
N PRO A 106 21.95 -4.67 17.49
CA PRO A 106 20.65 -4.80 18.14
C PRO A 106 19.49 -4.88 17.13
N LEU A 107 18.34 -5.40 17.58
CA LEU A 107 17.07 -5.26 16.89
C LEU A 107 16.87 -3.80 16.46
N TYR A 108 16.88 -3.54 15.16
CA TYR A 108 16.59 -2.22 14.63
C TYR A 108 15.07 -2.04 14.54
N SER A 109 14.43 -1.76 15.67
CA SER A 109 13.11 -1.15 15.66
C SER A 109 13.29 0.31 15.24
N TYR A 110 12.95 0.62 14.00
CA TYR A 110 12.81 2.01 13.57
C TYR A 110 11.37 2.39 13.82
N THR A 111 11.07 2.98 14.97
CA THR A 111 9.76 3.59 15.15
C THR A 111 9.75 4.94 14.42
N PRO A 112 8.61 5.38 13.85
CA PRO A 112 8.50 6.67 13.17
C PRO A 112 8.84 7.88 14.07
N GLU A 113 8.87 7.67 15.38
CA GLU A 113 9.20 8.68 16.38
C GLU A 113 10.72 8.87 16.54
N ASP A 114 11.53 7.89 16.13
CA ASP A 114 12.98 7.90 16.31
C ASP A 114 13.73 8.70 15.24
N GLN A 115 13.07 9.12 14.15
CA GLN A 115 13.64 9.96 13.10
C GLN A 115 12.59 10.90 12.50
N GLU A 116 12.97 12.14 12.20
CA GLU A 116 12.22 13.05 11.30
C GLU A 116 12.23 12.48 9.87
N ILE A 117 11.55 11.35 9.64
CA ILE A 117 11.43 10.73 8.33
C ILE A 117 10.30 11.45 7.60
N ASN A 118 10.67 12.22 6.59
CA ASN A 118 9.71 12.87 5.71
C ASN A 118 9.12 11.80 4.76
N TYR A 119 7.97 11.23 5.12
CA TYR A 119 7.31 10.20 4.32
C TYR A 119 6.55 10.83 3.15
N SER A 120 6.73 10.29 1.95
CA SER A 120 5.87 10.57 0.80
C SER A 120 5.23 9.26 0.33
N TRP A 121 3.90 9.24 0.26
CA TRP A 121 3.13 8.09 -0.20
C TRP A 121 2.57 8.33 -1.60
N ARG A 122 2.52 7.29 -2.43
CA ARG A 122 1.87 7.34 -3.74
C ARG A 122 1.16 6.03 -4.02
N VAL A 123 -0.16 6.08 -4.13
CA VAL A 123 -0.96 4.97 -4.65
C VAL A 123 -1.23 5.22 -6.13
N SER A 124 -0.97 4.23 -6.97
CA SER A 124 -1.44 4.23 -8.34
C SER A 124 -2.18 2.94 -8.61
N ALA A 125 -3.45 3.04 -9.01
CA ALA A 125 -4.19 1.92 -9.57
C ALA A 125 -3.94 1.88 -11.07
N VAL A 126 -3.53 0.71 -11.58
CA VAL A 126 -3.47 0.48 -13.02
C VAL A 126 -4.79 -0.15 -13.43
N PRO A 127 -5.56 0.45 -14.37
CA PRO A 127 -6.78 -0.16 -14.88
C PRO A 127 -6.50 -1.55 -15.43
N GLU A 128 -7.40 -2.48 -15.20
CA GLU A 128 -7.27 -3.82 -15.78
C GLU A 128 -7.16 -3.75 -17.31
N PRO A 129 -6.40 -4.64 -17.97
CA PRO A 129 -6.29 -4.68 -19.43
C PRO A 129 -7.64 -4.70 -20.14
N ALA A 130 -8.66 -5.34 -19.55
CA ALA A 130 -10.02 -5.37 -20.06
C ALA A 130 -10.65 -3.97 -20.15
N SER A 131 -10.36 -3.08 -19.19
CA SER A 131 -10.82 -1.69 -19.20
C SER A 131 -10.25 -0.90 -20.38
N TYR A 132 -8.97 -1.11 -20.71
CA TYR A 132 -8.36 -0.53 -21.92
C TYR A 132 -9.00 -1.05 -23.19
N GLY A 133 -9.26 -2.36 -23.25
CA GLY A 133 -9.97 -2.99 -24.36
C GLY A 133 -11.35 -2.35 -24.59
N MET A 134 -12.13 -2.19 -23.52
CA MET A 134 -13.46 -1.57 -23.59
C MET A 134 -13.41 -0.10 -23.99
N LEU A 135 -12.43 0.67 -23.50
CA LEU A 135 -12.26 2.07 -23.87
C LEU A 135 -11.93 2.21 -25.37
N LEU A 136 -11.00 1.40 -25.88
CA LEU A 136 -10.63 1.40 -27.29
C LEU A 136 -11.79 0.95 -28.19
N LEU A 137 -12.53 -0.09 -27.77
CA LEU A 137 -13.75 -0.53 -28.47
C LEU A 137 -14.82 0.57 -28.51
N GLY A 138 -15.04 1.24 -27.38
CA GLY A 138 -15.97 2.36 -27.29
C GLY A 138 -15.57 3.50 -28.23
N ALA A 139 -14.31 3.90 -28.23
CA ALA A 139 -13.79 4.94 -29.12
C ALA A 139 -13.93 4.55 -30.60
N ALA A 140 -13.64 3.30 -30.95
CA ALA A 140 -13.81 2.79 -32.32
C ALA A 140 -15.29 2.83 -32.76
N LEU A 141 -16.22 2.42 -31.90
CA LEU A 141 -17.66 2.48 -32.16
C LEU A 141 -18.16 3.92 -32.38
N VAL A 142 -17.70 4.87 -31.55
CA VAL A 142 -18.01 6.30 -31.72
C VAL A 142 -17.47 6.81 -33.05
N GLY A 143 -16.24 6.44 -33.43
CA GLY A 143 -15.67 6.80 -34.73
C GLY A 143 -16.47 6.28 -35.92
N VAL A 144 -16.91 5.01 -35.88
CA VAL A 144 -17.71 4.40 -36.94
C VAL A 144 -19.08 5.07 -37.06
N THR A 145 -19.75 5.33 -35.95
CA THR A 145 -21.08 5.98 -35.93
C THR A 145 -21.00 7.43 -36.40
N ALA A 146 -19.96 8.18 -36.00
CA ALA A 146 -19.73 9.54 -36.49
C ALA A 146 -19.47 9.59 -38.00
N ARG A 147 -18.73 8.61 -38.56
CA ARG A 147 -18.49 8.50 -40.00
C ARG A 147 -19.77 8.24 -40.78
N ARG A 148 -20.66 7.39 -40.28
CA ARG A 148 -21.95 7.06 -40.94
C ARG A 148 -22.97 8.20 -40.94
N ARG A 149 -22.83 9.20 -40.06
CA ARG A 149 -23.73 10.37 -40.04
C ARG A 149 -23.31 11.49 -41.00
N LYS A 150 -22.09 11.44 -41.52
CA LYS A 150 -21.57 12.40 -42.51
C LYS A 150 -21.64 11.92 -43.96
N ALA A 151 -21.83 10.62 -44.18
CA ALA A 151 -22.08 10.01 -45.48
C ALA A 151 -23.59 9.90 -45.72
#